data_AF-A0A821SCA6-F1
#
_entry.id   AF-A0A821SCA6-F1
#
_cell.length_a   1.000
_cell.length_b   1.000
_cell.length_c   1.000
_cell.angle_alpha   90.00
_cell.angle_beta   90.00
_cell.angle_gamma   90.00
#
_symmetry.space_group_name_H-M   'P 1'
#
loop_
_entity.id
_entity.type
_entity.pdbx_description
1 polymer ?
#
loop_
_entity_poly.entity_id
_entity_poly.type
_entity_poly.pdbx_seq_one_letter_code
_entity_poly.pdbx_strand_id
1 'polypeptide(L)'
;MAKTYAERMKKYREKRKKDSVKYETAKAQARARNNFIKTKLSGASLTEFRSKAKLRQRKCRENKIKRLINKPSSSSFKSRQSFSKSLKKVKSSLPKCDRKKKVVIQHLAEKFGLAPKSKHQRITLQLANKLKTGVHNFYQRDDISYQLPGKRDTVVVKDDDGKKVTYQKRILINNLRETYEFFKDENKSVDLSRSSFADLRPVFVFSKSALAHRNWLCVYHENVRLLLKDVDKYVDGTQCSSLSTFTDSLVCSTNNEECMFGCCSICKDFFSENIQENVSNSNSKITWSQWARENGRVEKKEFSGSVDEAILMFKSKIEFFLFHVYIKREQSKYFEKLKTEVIDEKILLQVDFAENFNMKEQDEIQSAHWNTKPLSIFTAFVWSKNKSFSFALPSLDLTHDKFVANAALKIILNHIETVLPNVLE
;
A
#
# COMPACT_ATOMS: atom_id res chain seq x y z
N MET A 1 6.02 37.19 -40.21
CA MET A 1 7.43 37.62 -40.06
C MET A 1 8.20 37.33 -41.35
N ALA A 2 8.89 38.35 -41.89
CA ALA A 2 9.73 38.16 -43.07
C ALA A 2 10.86 37.18 -42.72
N LYS A 3 10.93 36.05 -43.44
CA LYS A 3 11.98 35.05 -43.21
C LYS A 3 13.34 35.67 -43.47
N THR A 4 14.27 35.43 -42.56
CA THR A 4 15.65 35.89 -42.73
C THR A 4 16.26 35.28 -43.99
N TYR A 5 17.24 35.95 -44.59
CA TYR A 5 17.93 35.44 -45.78
C TYR A 5 18.47 34.02 -45.58
N ALA A 6 19.00 33.73 -44.38
CA ALA A 6 19.50 32.41 -44.02
C ALA A 6 18.40 31.33 -44.06
N GLU A 7 17.21 31.64 -43.56
CA GLU A 7 16.07 30.72 -43.57
C GLU A 7 15.50 30.52 -44.97
N ARG A 8 15.44 31.57 -45.79
CA ARG A 8 15.04 31.46 -47.21
C ARG A 8 16.02 30.56 -47.98
N MET A 9 17.33 30.75 -47.76
CA MET A 9 18.35 29.93 -48.38
C MET A 9 18.33 28.48 -47.89
N LYS A 10 18.01 28.26 -46.61
CA LYS A 10 17.83 26.91 -46.05
C LYS A 10 16.65 26.19 -46.70
N LYS A 11 15.49 26.84 -46.79
CA LYS A 11 14.31 26.28 -47.48
C LYS A 11 14.55 26.03 -48.97
N TYR A 12 15.25 26.94 -49.65
CA TYR A 12 15.62 26.75 -51.05
C TYR A 12 16.53 25.51 -51.24
N ARG A 13 17.52 25.32 -50.36
CA ARG A 13 18.40 24.14 -50.38
C ARG A 13 17.64 22.85 -50.08
N GLU A 14 16.71 22.88 -49.13
CA GLU A 14 15.83 21.75 -48.80
C GLU A 14 14.92 21.39 -49.98
N LYS A 15 14.32 22.39 -50.65
CA LYS A 15 13.50 22.18 -51.85
C LYS A 15 14.31 21.58 -52.99
N ARG A 16 15.56 22.03 -53.21
CA ARG A 16 16.45 21.43 -54.21
C ARG A 16 16.85 19.99 -53.90
N LYS A 17 16.90 19.58 -52.64
CA LYS A 17 17.25 18.20 -52.23
C LYS A 17 16.10 17.20 -52.36
N LYS A 18 14.85 17.67 -52.51
CA LYS A 18 13.69 16.77 -52.70
C LYS A 18 13.75 16.03 -54.03
N ASP A 19 14.30 16.66 -55.05
CA ASP A 19 14.54 16.04 -56.35
C ASP A 19 16.01 15.61 -56.41
N SER A 20 16.28 14.38 -55.96
CA SER A 20 17.64 13.84 -55.79
C SER A 20 18.44 13.86 -57.10
N VAL A 21 17.77 13.61 -58.23
CA VAL A 21 18.41 13.56 -59.55
C VAL A 21 18.84 14.96 -59.99
N LYS A 22 17.95 15.97 -59.88
CA LYS A 22 18.32 17.37 -60.17
C LYS A 22 19.36 17.93 -59.20
N TYR A 23 19.36 17.47 -57.94
CA TYR A 23 20.34 17.90 -56.95
C TYR A 23 21.75 17.38 -57.26
N GLU A 24 21.88 16.09 -57.53
CA GLU A 24 23.19 15.49 -57.83
C GLU A 24 23.72 15.92 -59.20
N THR A 25 22.87 16.09 -60.23
CA THR A 25 23.30 16.67 -61.53
C THR A 25 23.78 18.11 -61.39
N ALA A 26 23.08 18.97 -60.66
CA ALA A 26 23.52 20.35 -60.40
C ALA A 26 24.86 20.40 -59.63
N LYS A 27 25.06 19.47 -58.70
CA LYS A 27 26.29 19.32 -57.91
C LYS A 27 27.44 18.78 -58.77
N ALA A 28 27.18 17.85 -59.68
CA ALA A 28 28.14 17.38 -60.68
C ALA A 28 28.55 18.51 -61.63
N GLN A 29 27.60 19.29 -62.15
CA GLN A 29 27.88 20.47 -62.99
C GLN A 29 28.67 21.56 -62.24
N ALA A 30 28.40 21.77 -60.94
CA ALA A 30 29.16 22.71 -60.13
C ALA A 30 30.60 22.21 -59.85
N ARG A 31 30.78 20.90 -59.63
CA ARG A 31 32.11 20.27 -59.52
C ARG A 31 32.87 20.38 -60.84
N ALA A 32 32.21 20.11 -61.96
CA ALA A 32 32.79 20.25 -63.30
C ALA A 32 33.23 21.69 -63.58
N ARG A 33 32.40 22.70 -63.26
CA ARG A 33 32.78 24.13 -63.37
C ARG A 33 33.97 24.51 -62.48
N ASN A 34 33.99 24.07 -61.23
CA ASN A 34 35.10 24.35 -60.32
C ASN A 34 36.40 23.63 -60.72
N ASN A 35 36.29 22.42 -61.27
CA ASN A 35 37.44 21.71 -61.83
C ASN A 35 37.90 22.36 -63.13
N PHE A 36 36.99 22.81 -64.00
CA PHE A 36 37.32 23.53 -65.24
C PHE A 36 38.12 24.81 -64.99
N ILE A 37 37.75 25.59 -63.97
CA ILE A 37 38.53 26.77 -63.54
C ILE A 37 39.93 26.35 -63.05
N LYS A 38 40.06 25.20 -62.39
CA LYS A 38 41.35 24.67 -61.93
C LYS A 38 42.19 24.04 -63.06
N THR A 39 41.57 23.50 -64.10
CA THR A 39 42.25 22.80 -65.21
C THR A 39 42.62 23.71 -66.37
N LYS A 40 41.92 24.84 -66.59
CA LYS A 40 42.31 25.84 -67.62
C LYS A 40 43.42 26.81 -67.18
N LEU A 41 43.74 26.87 -65.89
CA LEU A 41 44.86 27.67 -65.38
C LEU A 41 46.14 26.85 -65.47
N SER A 42 47.00 27.17 -66.44
CA SER A 42 48.35 26.62 -66.57
C SER A 42 49.41 27.73 -66.45
N GLY A 43 50.62 27.36 -66.05
CA GLY A 43 51.75 28.28 -65.91
C GLY A 43 51.56 29.37 -64.83
N ALA A 44 51.97 30.60 -65.15
CA ALA A 44 52.03 31.74 -64.23
C ALA A 44 50.66 32.13 -63.62
N SER A 45 49.57 31.90 -64.34
CA SER A 45 48.21 32.18 -63.85
C SER A 45 47.79 31.26 -62.68
N LEU A 46 48.25 30.00 -62.69
CA LEU A 46 47.97 29.02 -61.65
C LEU A 46 48.78 29.31 -60.38
N THR A 47 50.03 29.75 -60.52
CA THR A 47 50.87 30.15 -59.37
C THR A 47 50.32 31.41 -58.71
N GLU A 48 49.84 32.39 -59.48
CA GLU A 48 49.19 33.60 -58.96
C GLU A 48 47.84 33.29 -58.29
N PHE A 49 47.03 32.39 -58.86
CA PHE A 49 45.79 31.95 -58.22
C PHE A 49 46.08 31.23 -56.90
N ARG A 50 47.09 30.35 -56.87
CA ARG A 50 47.54 29.65 -55.65
C ARG A 50 48.10 30.63 -54.61
N SER A 51 48.84 31.65 -55.01
CA SER A 51 49.40 32.67 -54.10
C SER A 51 48.31 33.55 -53.51
N LYS A 52 47.36 34.04 -54.32
CA LYS A 52 46.17 34.78 -53.86
C LYS A 52 45.29 33.93 -52.93
N ALA A 53 45.13 32.64 -53.21
CA ALA A 53 44.39 31.71 -52.35
C ALA A 53 45.11 31.49 -51.00
N LYS A 54 46.44 31.30 -51.01
CA LYS A 54 47.27 31.22 -49.80
C LYS A 54 47.18 32.51 -48.98
N LEU A 55 47.23 33.67 -49.63
CA LEU A 55 47.12 34.98 -48.98
C LEU A 55 45.73 35.19 -48.34
N ARG A 56 44.64 34.81 -49.02
CA ARG A 56 43.29 34.83 -48.44
C ARG A 56 43.18 33.90 -47.23
N GLN A 57 43.72 32.69 -47.31
CA GLN A 57 43.75 31.77 -46.16
C GLN A 57 44.55 32.34 -44.99
N ARG A 58 45.71 32.96 -45.27
CA ARG A 58 46.56 33.61 -44.26
C ARG A 58 45.81 34.75 -43.56
N LYS A 59 45.23 35.70 -44.31
CA LYS A 59 44.41 36.80 -43.74
C LYS A 59 43.22 36.28 -42.92
N CYS A 60 42.59 35.19 -43.36
CA CYS A 60 41.48 34.58 -42.61
C CYS A 60 41.93 33.93 -41.29
N ARG A 61 43.11 33.30 -41.27
CA ARG A 61 43.75 32.77 -40.05
C ARG A 61 44.17 33.90 -39.10
N GLU A 62 44.79 34.95 -39.62
CA GLU A 62 45.20 36.13 -38.84
C GLU A 62 43.99 36.84 -38.20
N ASN A 63 42.91 37.04 -38.96
CA ASN A 63 41.66 37.60 -38.40
C ASN A 63 41.01 36.68 -37.35
N LYS A 64 41.15 35.36 -37.49
CA LYS A 64 40.68 34.40 -36.48
C LYS A 64 41.51 34.45 -35.21
N ILE A 65 42.83 34.65 -35.32
CA ILE A 65 43.74 34.84 -34.19
C ILE A 65 43.44 36.17 -33.47
N LYS A 66 43.27 37.28 -34.21
CA LYS A 66 42.85 38.58 -33.63
C LYS A 66 41.52 38.49 -32.86
N ARG A 67 40.54 37.74 -33.37
CA ARG A 67 39.27 37.48 -32.67
C ARG A 67 39.39 36.61 -31.42
N LEU A 68 40.45 35.82 -31.29
CA LEU A 68 40.71 34.98 -30.12
C LEU A 68 41.45 35.74 -29.01
N ILE A 69 42.26 36.76 -29.36
CA ILE A 69 42.99 37.59 -28.39
C ILE A 69 42.04 38.60 -27.70
N ASN A 70 41.06 39.16 -28.41
CA ASN A 70 40.14 40.17 -27.86
C ASN A 70 38.94 39.60 -27.08
N LYS A 71 39.03 38.38 -26.53
CA LYS A 71 37.97 37.81 -25.70
C LYS A 71 38.54 37.40 -24.34
N PRO A 72 38.08 37.97 -23.22
CA PRO A 72 38.59 37.61 -21.90
C PRO A 72 38.38 36.11 -21.65
N SER A 73 39.48 35.40 -21.39
CA SER A 73 39.52 33.96 -21.24
C SER A 73 39.16 33.56 -19.80
N SER A 74 37.90 33.19 -19.56
CA SER A 74 37.53 32.40 -18.38
C SER A 74 37.47 30.90 -18.74
N SER A 75 38.48 30.38 -19.44
CA SER A 75 38.48 28.99 -19.91
C SER A 75 39.83 28.33 -19.64
N SER A 76 39.83 27.38 -18.71
CA SER A 76 40.97 26.54 -18.34
C SER A 76 41.49 25.61 -19.46
N PHE A 77 40.90 25.68 -20.66
CA PHE A 77 41.28 24.86 -21.82
C PHE A 77 42.18 25.66 -22.79
N LYS A 78 43.28 25.03 -23.24
CA LYS A 78 44.29 25.61 -24.16
C LYS A 78 43.73 26.14 -25.50
N SER A 79 42.57 25.67 -25.96
CA SER A 79 41.91 26.21 -27.16
C SER A 79 40.41 25.91 -27.18
N ARG A 80 39.64 26.69 -27.97
CA ARG A 80 38.22 26.39 -28.22
C ARG A 80 38.00 25.01 -28.86
N GLN A 81 38.97 24.55 -29.65
CA GLN A 81 38.92 23.25 -30.31
C GLN A 81 39.09 22.11 -29.30
N SER A 82 39.99 22.24 -28.32
CA SER A 82 40.14 21.24 -27.26
C SER A 82 38.90 21.18 -26.36
N PHE A 83 38.34 22.34 -25.98
CA PHE A 83 37.06 22.38 -25.24
C PHE A 83 35.94 21.66 -26.00
N SER A 84 35.80 21.93 -27.30
CA SER A 84 34.75 21.33 -28.13
C SER A 84 34.90 19.82 -28.27
N LYS A 85 36.14 19.30 -28.37
CA LYS A 85 36.42 17.87 -28.39
C LYS A 85 36.08 17.20 -27.06
N SER A 86 36.47 17.80 -25.94
CA SER A 86 36.13 17.29 -24.60
C SER A 86 34.62 17.27 -24.37
N LEU A 87 33.93 18.35 -24.72
CA LEU A 87 32.48 18.45 -24.56
C LEU A 87 31.72 17.44 -25.44
N LYS A 88 32.23 17.14 -26.64
CA LYS A 88 31.65 16.11 -27.51
C LYS A 88 31.79 14.71 -26.91
N LYS A 89 32.93 14.38 -26.29
CA LYS A 89 33.14 13.09 -25.59
C LYS A 89 32.17 12.93 -24.42
N VAL A 90 32.04 13.97 -23.59
CA VAL A 90 31.09 13.94 -22.46
C VAL A 90 29.65 13.77 -22.96
N LYS A 91 29.26 14.52 -24.00
CA LYS A 91 27.91 14.44 -24.57
C LYS A 91 27.59 13.06 -25.16
N SER A 92 28.55 12.38 -25.77
CA SER A 92 28.34 11.01 -26.28
C SER A 92 28.17 9.97 -25.18
N SER A 93 28.74 10.20 -24.00
CA SER A 93 28.64 9.28 -22.86
C SER A 93 27.37 9.48 -22.02
N LEU A 94 26.59 10.55 -22.27
CA LEU A 94 25.35 10.81 -21.53
C LEU A 94 24.18 9.95 -22.07
N PRO A 95 23.20 9.59 -21.22
CA PRO A 95 22.01 8.83 -21.63
C PRO A 95 21.24 9.51 -22.78
N LYS A 96 20.52 8.76 -23.62
CA LYS A 96 19.74 9.36 -24.73
C LYS A 96 18.52 10.18 -24.26
N CYS A 97 17.84 9.75 -23.19
CA CYS A 97 16.64 10.38 -22.63
C CYS A 97 16.94 11.68 -21.87
N ASP A 98 16.23 12.77 -22.17
CA ASP A 98 16.51 14.10 -21.62
C ASP A 98 16.27 14.20 -20.10
N ARG A 99 15.27 13.49 -19.55
CA ARG A 99 15.06 13.42 -18.10
C ARG A 99 16.28 12.79 -17.39
N LYS A 100 16.79 11.68 -17.93
CA LYS A 100 17.97 10.99 -17.38
C LYS A 100 19.24 11.84 -17.51
N LYS A 101 19.42 12.56 -18.63
CA LYS A 101 20.53 13.52 -18.79
C LYS A 101 20.51 14.59 -17.70
N LYS A 102 19.34 15.18 -17.42
CA LYS A 102 19.19 16.25 -16.43
C LYS A 102 19.61 15.78 -15.04
N VAL A 103 19.16 14.60 -14.60
CA VAL A 103 19.52 14.02 -13.30
C VAL A 103 21.02 13.75 -13.18
N VAL A 104 21.63 13.14 -14.21
CA VAL A 104 23.07 12.83 -14.21
C VAL A 104 23.92 14.11 -14.16
N ILE A 105 23.56 15.13 -14.94
CA ILE A 105 24.28 16.41 -14.94
C ILE A 105 24.13 17.10 -13.58
N GLN A 106 22.94 17.06 -12.98
CA GLN A 106 22.71 17.63 -11.66
C GLN A 106 23.56 16.94 -10.59
N HIS A 107 23.59 15.60 -10.55
CA HIS A 107 24.44 14.85 -9.63
C HIS A 107 25.93 15.14 -9.83
N LEU A 108 26.39 15.24 -11.08
CA LEU A 108 27.79 15.61 -11.36
C LEU A 108 28.09 17.02 -10.87
N ALA A 109 27.20 17.98 -11.09
CA ALA A 109 27.35 19.34 -10.61
C ALA A 109 27.40 19.40 -9.07
N GLU A 110 26.56 18.63 -8.37
CA GLU A 110 26.59 18.49 -6.91
C GLU A 110 27.90 17.85 -6.43
N LYS A 111 28.37 16.78 -7.10
CA LYS A 111 29.61 16.06 -6.76
C LYS A 111 30.85 16.95 -6.89
N PHE A 112 30.90 17.81 -7.91
CA PHE A 112 32.00 18.74 -8.14
C PHE A 112 31.80 20.10 -7.44
N GLY A 113 30.77 20.25 -6.60
CA GLY A 113 30.54 21.48 -5.82
C GLY A 113 30.11 22.70 -6.65
N LEU A 114 29.61 22.48 -7.87
CA LEU A 114 29.20 23.53 -8.81
C LEU A 114 27.71 23.89 -8.69
N ALA A 115 26.92 23.04 -8.04
CA ALA A 115 25.55 23.33 -7.65
C ALA A 115 25.47 23.55 -6.13
N PRO A 116 24.66 24.50 -5.65
CA PRO A 116 24.38 24.61 -4.22
C PRO A 116 23.81 23.27 -3.77
N LYS A 117 24.48 22.61 -2.81
CA LYS A 117 23.91 21.44 -2.14
C LYS A 117 22.52 21.85 -1.67
N SER A 118 21.48 21.18 -2.14
CA SER A 118 20.15 21.42 -1.56
C SER A 118 20.30 21.28 -0.06
N LYS A 119 19.91 22.29 0.71
CA LYS A 119 19.74 22.16 2.16
C LYS A 119 18.50 21.28 2.43
N HIS A 120 18.42 20.10 1.81
CA HIS A 120 17.80 18.99 2.49
C HIS A 120 18.79 18.56 3.57
N GLN A 121 18.86 19.36 4.63
CA GLN A 121 18.90 18.73 5.93
C GLN A 121 17.70 17.80 5.89
N ARG A 122 17.93 16.49 5.76
CA ARG A 122 17.08 15.56 6.49
C ARG A 122 17.24 16.01 7.93
N ILE A 123 16.39 16.97 8.32
CA ILE A 123 15.84 16.92 9.65
C ILE A 123 15.27 15.51 9.63
N THR A 124 15.96 14.57 10.25
CA THR A 124 15.29 13.45 10.87
C THR A 124 14.30 14.14 11.79
N LEU A 125 13.13 14.49 11.24
CA LEU A 125 11.95 14.84 12.00
C LEU A 125 11.72 13.53 12.73
N GLN A 126 12.36 13.40 13.89
CA GLN A 126 12.09 12.31 14.79
C GLN A 126 10.59 12.41 15.00
N LEU A 127 9.89 11.41 14.48
CA LEU A 127 8.45 11.37 14.57
C LEU A 127 8.12 11.53 16.05
N ALA A 128 7.29 12.52 16.38
CA ALA A 128 7.00 12.85 17.77
C ALA A 128 6.66 11.56 18.53
N ASN A 129 7.27 11.34 19.70
CA ASN A 129 7.06 10.11 20.45
C ASN A 129 5.57 9.86 20.72
N LYS A 130 4.78 10.94 20.94
CA LYS A 130 3.32 10.88 21.03
C LYS A 130 2.65 10.23 19.81
N LEU A 131 3.11 10.54 18.59
CA LEU A 131 2.58 9.94 17.38
C LEU A 131 3.00 8.46 17.25
N LYS A 132 4.24 8.12 17.62
CA LYS A 132 4.68 6.71 17.65
C LYS A 132 3.83 5.89 18.62
N THR A 133 3.66 6.37 19.85
CA THR A 133 2.80 5.74 20.86
C THR A 133 1.36 5.64 20.36
N GLY A 134 0.83 6.68 19.72
CA GLY A 134 -0.51 6.66 19.12
C GLY A 134 -0.66 5.57 18.06
N VAL A 135 0.31 5.42 17.15
CA VAL A 135 0.31 4.36 16.13
C VAL A 135 0.46 2.97 16.77
N HIS A 136 1.34 2.81 17.77
CA HIS A 136 1.49 1.56 18.52
C HIS A 136 0.21 1.16 19.24
N ASN A 137 -0.49 2.12 19.86
CA ASN A 137 -1.76 1.88 20.54
C ASN A 137 -2.84 1.53 19.53
N PHE A 138 -2.89 2.22 18.39
CA PHE A 138 -3.82 1.90 17.30
C PHE A 138 -3.68 0.46 16.83
N TYR A 139 -2.45 -0.01 16.57
CA TYR A 139 -2.22 -1.42 16.20
C TYR A 139 -2.64 -2.43 17.26
N GLN A 140 -2.64 -2.03 18.54
CA GLN A 140 -2.98 -2.90 19.66
C GLN A 140 -4.48 -2.95 19.99
N ARG A 141 -5.30 -2.11 19.36
CA ARG A 141 -6.75 -2.19 19.53
C ARG A 141 -7.31 -3.51 19.00
N ASP A 142 -8.30 -4.05 19.70
CA ASP A 142 -8.87 -5.37 19.41
C ASP A 142 -9.70 -5.39 18.10
N ASP A 143 -10.12 -4.23 17.59
CA ASP A 143 -10.75 -4.08 16.27
C ASP A 143 -9.74 -3.98 15.11
N ILE A 144 -8.46 -3.69 15.39
CA ILE A 144 -7.38 -3.59 14.41
C ILE A 144 -6.55 -4.88 14.33
N SER A 145 -6.23 -5.48 15.47
CA SER A 145 -5.56 -6.78 15.55
C SER A 145 -6.09 -7.60 16.71
N TYR A 146 -6.05 -8.92 16.62
CA TYR A 146 -6.44 -9.80 17.73
C TYR A 146 -5.20 -10.52 18.30
N GLN A 147 -5.20 -10.79 19.60
CA GLN A 147 -4.14 -11.57 20.25
C GLN A 147 -4.30 -13.07 19.93
N LEU A 148 -3.18 -13.75 19.69
CA LEU A 148 -3.17 -15.20 19.65
C LEU A 148 -3.31 -15.76 21.05
N PRO A 149 -4.10 -16.82 21.27
CA PRO A 149 -4.37 -17.34 22.62
C PRO A 149 -3.26 -18.25 23.18
N GLY A 150 -2.36 -18.76 22.33
CA GLY A 150 -1.37 -19.76 22.74
C GLY A 150 -0.32 -19.19 23.68
N LYS A 151 -0.02 -19.87 24.79
CA LYS A 151 1.07 -19.49 25.72
C LYS A 151 2.45 -19.39 25.03
N ARG A 152 2.66 -20.14 23.94
CA ARG A 152 3.89 -20.10 23.12
C ARG A 152 3.84 -19.06 22.01
N ASP A 153 2.69 -18.43 21.77
CA ASP A 153 2.53 -17.37 20.78
C ASP A 153 3.04 -16.03 21.31
N THR A 154 4.27 -16.03 21.81
CA THR A 154 4.92 -14.86 22.37
C THR A 154 6.13 -14.44 21.54
N VAL A 155 6.49 -13.16 21.60
CA VAL A 155 7.70 -12.59 21.03
C VAL A 155 8.45 -11.85 22.12
N VAL A 156 9.74 -12.14 22.27
CA VAL A 156 10.61 -11.41 23.18
C VAL A 156 11.21 -10.24 22.42
N VAL A 157 10.90 -9.03 22.85
CA VAL A 157 11.41 -7.78 22.30
C VAL A 157 12.37 -7.17 23.32
N LYS A 158 13.53 -6.69 22.86
CA LYS A 158 14.43 -5.90 23.70
C LYS A 158 13.97 -4.45 23.65
N ASP A 159 13.71 -3.87 24.81
CA ASP A 159 13.39 -2.46 24.95
C ASP A 159 14.65 -1.60 24.73
N ASP A 160 14.45 -0.29 24.59
CA ASP A 160 15.54 0.67 24.38
C ASP A 160 16.55 0.65 25.54
N ASP A 161 16.11 0.31 26.76
CA ASP A 161 16.92 0.13 27.96
C ASP A 161 17.64 -1.25 28.02
N GLY A 162 17.53 -2.07 26.98
CA GLY A 162 18.12 -3.40 26.89
C GLY A 162 17.36 -4.49 27.67
N LYS A 163 16.29 -4.13 28.39
CA LYS A 163 15.41 -5.07 29.10
C LYS A 163 14.63 -5.92 28.11
N LYS A 164 14.58 -7.24 28.33
CA LYS A 164 13.75 -8.14 27.54
C LYS A 164 12.32 -8.11 28.06
N VAL A 165 11.38 -7.72 27.20
CA VAL A 165 9.95 -7.75 27.47
C VAL A 165 9.30 -8.77 26.55
N THR A 166 8.44 -9.61 27.11
CA THR A 166 7.71 -10.64 26.34
C THR A 166 6.33 -10.11 26.00
N TYR A 167 6.00 -10.08 24.72
CA TYR A 167 4.68 -9.67 24.21
C TYR A 167 3.95 -10.86 23.62
N GLN A 168 2.62 -10.90 23.78
CA GLN A 168 1.77 -11.84 23.06
C GLN A 168 1.70 -11.42 21.59
N LYS A 169 1.79 -12.39 20.67
CA LYS A 169 1.64 -12.15 19.23
C LYS A 169 0.23 -11.65 18.94
N ARG A 170 0.13 -10.65 18.07
CA ARG A 170 -1.12 -10.12 17.54
C ARG A 170 -1.17 -10.28 16.04
N ILE A 171 -2.37 -10.49 15.49
CA ILE A 171 -2.61 -10.64 14.06
C ILE A 171 -3.55 -9.54 13.59
N LEU A 172 -3.13 -8.79 12.56
CA LEU A 172 -3.98 -7.77 11.94
C LEU A 172 -5.29 -8.38 11.43
N ILE A 173 -6.40 -7.69 11.67
CA ILE A 173 -7.72 -8.05 11.13
C ILE A 173 -7.84 -7.65 9.66
N ASN A 174 -7.16 -6.59 9.24
CA ASN A 174 -7.20 -6.14 7.85
C ASN A 174 -5.81 -6.24 7.23
N ASN A 175 -5.71 -6.05 5.91
CA ASN A 175 -4.39 -5.91 5.31
C ASN A 175 -3.78 -4.56 5.71
N LEU A 176 -2.48 -4.38 5.50
CA LEU A 176 -1.77 -3.18 5.97
C LEU A 176 -2.24 -1.89 5.28
N ARG A 177 -2.76 -1.99 4.04
CA ARG A 177 -3.31 -0.85 3.31
C ARG A 177 -4.64 -0.41 3.92
N GLU A 178 -5.58 -1.33 4.08
CA GLU A 178 -6.88 -1.09 4.73
C GLU A 178 -6.69 -0.55 6.15
N THR A 179 -5.75 -1.13 6.91
CA THR A 179 -5.44 -0.69 8.28
C THR A 179 -4.95 0.77 8.33
N TYR A 180 -4.14 1.17 7.34
CA TYR A 180 -3.68 2.55 7.20
C TYR A 180 -4.81 3.51 6.81
N GLU A 181 -5.74 3.07 5.97
CA GLU A 181 -6.92 3.85 5.58
C GLU A 181 -7.81 4.12 6.81
N PHE A 182 -8.04 3.13 7.68
CA PHE A 182 -8.72 3.34 8.96
C PHE A 182 -7.98 4.31 9.87
N PHE A 183 -6.65 4.18 10.01
CA PHE A 183 -5.87 5.11 10.81
C PHE A 183 -6.03 6.56 10.32
N LYS A 184 -6.03 6.77 9.00
CA LYS A 184 -6.18 8.11 8.39
C LYS A 184 -7.58 8.68 8.52
N ASP A 185 -8.62 7.85 8.47
CA ASP A 185 -9.98 8.32 8.68
C ASP A 185 -10.20 8.79 10.13
N GLU A 186 -9.64 8.07 11.11
CA GLU A 186 -9.68 8.49 12.52
C GLU A 186 -8.74 9.67 12.82
N ASN A 187 -7.64 9.82 12.07
CA ASN A 187 -6.59 10.80 12.33
C ASN A 187 -6.33 11.70 11.10
N LYS A 188 -7.38 12.39 10.63
CA LYS A 188 -7.32 13.23 9.41
C LYS A 188 -6.22 14.30 9.44
N SER A 189 -5.89 14.81 10.63
CA SER A 189 -4.88 15.85 10.84
C SER A 189 -3.44 15.33 10.85
N VAL A 190 -3.22 14.01 10.96
CA VAL A 190 -1.88 13.43 11.08
C VAL A 190 -1.28 13.22 9.69
N ASP A 191 -0.19 13.93 9.40
CA ASP A 191 0.60 13.70 8.19
C ASP A 191 1.61 12.56 8.39
N LEU A 192 1.18 11.34 8.09
CA LEU A 192 2.00 10.14 8.16
C LEU A 192 1.83 9.35 6.87
N SER A 193 2.95 8.99 6.22
CA SER A 193 2.91 8.17 5.01
C SER A 193 2.61 6.69 5.33
N ARG A 194 2.01 5.97 4.38
CA ARG A 194 1.74 4.51 4.52
C ARG A 194 3.01 3.71 4.83
N SER A 195 4.14 4.05 4.22
CA SER A 195 5.42 3.38 4.49
C SER A 195 5.89 3.63 5.92
N SER A 196 5.84 4.89 6.38
CA SER A 196 6.19 5.22 7.77
C SER A 196 5.25 4.54 8.77
N PHE A 197 3.95 4.47 8.48
CA PHE A 197 2.98 3.75 9.30
C PHE A 197 3.27 2.23 9.37
N ALA A 198 3.67 1.63 8.25
CA ALA A 198 4.09 0.24 8.18
C ALA A 198 5.35 -0.04 9.01
N ASP A 199 6.33 0.87 8.94
CA ASP A 199 7.59 0.77 9.69
C ASP A 199 7.40 0.91 11.20
N LEU A 200 6.37 1.66 11.63
CA LEU A 200 5.99 1.84 13.04
C LEU A 200 5.15 0.68 13.60
N ARG A 201 4.90 -0.36 12.80
CA ARG A 201 4.14 -1.52 13.28
C ARG A 201 4.95 -2.23 14.38
N PRO A 202 4.36 -2.47 15.58
CA PRO A 202 5.05 -3.20 16.63
C PRO A 202 5.50 -4.58 16.15
N VAL A 203 6.68 -5.03 16.56
CA VAL A 203 7.29 -6.30 16.10
C VAL A 203 6.42 -7.51 16.44
N PHE A 204 5.65 -7.44 17.53
CA PHE A 204 4.73 -8.49 17.95
C PHE A 204 3.38 -8.47 17.20
N VAL A 205 3.16 -7.53 16.28
CA VAL A 205 1.94 -7.43 15.43
C VAL A 205 2.26 -7.91 14.02
N PHE A 206 1.69 -9.05 13.64
CA PHE A 206 1.93 -9.73 12.37
C PHE A 206 0.75 -9.52 11.39
N SER A 207 1.04 -9.62 10.10
CA SER A 207 0.00 -9.66 9.07
C SER A 207 -0.72 -11.01 9.06
N LYS A 208 -1.98 -11.05 8.57
CA LYS A 208 -2.72 -12.30 8.37
C LYS A 208 -1.99 -13.37 7.57
N SER A 209 -1.09 -12.96 6.67
CA SER A 209 -0.27 -13.88 5.87
C SER A 209 0.74 -14.69 6.69
N ALA A 210 1.03 -14.28 7.93
CA ALA A 210 1.95 -14.99 8.80
C ALA A 210 1.34 -16.22 9.47
N LEU A 211 0.00 -16.39 9.41
CA LEU A 211 -0.68 -17.54 9.97
C LEU A 211 -0.73 -18.70 8.97
N ALA A 212 -0.38 -19.90 9.42
CA ALA A 212 -0.57 -21.13 8.65
C ALA A 212 -2.06 -21.50 8.49
N HIS A 213 -2.88 -21.19 9.50
CA HIS A 213 -4.32 -21.45 9.51
C HIS A 213 -5.09 -20.21 10.00
N ARG A 214 -6.25 -19.93 9.36
CA ARG A 214 -7.14 -18.84 9.76
C ARG A 214 -8.29 -19.42 10.58
N ASN A 215 -8.15 -19.38 11.89
CA ASN A 215 -9.16 -19.89 12.82
C ASN A 215 -10.06 -18.74 13.30
N TRP A 216 -11.21 -19.07 13.90
CA TRP A 216 -12.12 -18.13 14.58
C TRP A 216 -12.69 -17.02 13.69
N LEU A 217 -12.99 -17.36 12.43
CA LEU A 217 -13.61 -16.42 11.50
C LEU A 217 -15.11 -16.28 11.79
N CYS A 218 -15.61 -15.05 11.76
CA CYS A 218 -17.03 -14.78 11.86
C CYS A 218 -17.76 -15.27 10.59
N VAL A 219 -18.83 -16.06 10.77
CA VAL A 219 -19.62 -16.63 9.67
C VAL A 219 -20.22 -15.55 8.75
N TYR A 220 -20.68 -14.43 9.30
CA TYR A 220 -21.26 -13.33 8.52
C TYR A 220 -20.23 -12.70 7.58
N HIS A 221 -19.03 -12.41 8.10
CA HIS A 221 -17.95 -11.81 7.32
C HIS A 221 -17.36 -12.81 6.31
N GLU A 222 -17.14 -14.06 6.73
CA GLU A 222 -16.50 -15.07 5.89
C GLU A 222 -17.42 -15.51 4.75
N ASN A 223 -18.72 -15.68 4.99
CA ASN A 223 -19.65 -16.06 3.92
C ASN A 223 -19.79 -14.95 2.86
N VAL A 224 -19.87 -13.69 3.28
CA VAL A 224 -19.86 -12.55 2.34
C VAL A 224 -18.54 -12.50 1.58
N ARG A 225 -17.41 -12.70 2.26
CA ARG A 225 -16.09 -12.72 1.62
C ARG A 225 -15.94 -13.83 0.59
N LEU A 226 -16.43 -15.04 0.89
CA LEU A 226 -16.40 -16.17 -0.04
C LEU A 226 -17.23 -15.88 -1.28
N LEU A 227 -18.46 -15.39 -1.10
CA LEU A 227 -19.33 -14.98 -2.21
C LEU A 227 -18.70 -13.87 -3.05
N LEU A 228 -18.16 -12.82 -2.43
CA LEU A 228 -17.46 -11.74 -3.13
C LEU A 228 -16.37 -12.28 -4.04
N LYS A 229 -15.51 -13.17 -3.51
CA LYS A 229 -14.39 -13.74 -4.27
C LYS A 229 -14.87 -14.46 -5.55
N ASP A 230 -16.00 -15.15 -5.47
CA ASP A 230 -16.49 -15.96 -6.58
C ASP A 230 -17.33 -15.12 -7.58
N VAL A 231 -18.02 -14.09 -7.09
CA VAL A 231 -18.90 -13.20 -7.86
C VAL A 231 -18.17 -12.02 -8.52
N ASP A 232 -17.06 -11.53 -7.96
CA ASP A 232 -16.32 -10.33 -8.42
C ASP A 232 -16.00 -10.35 -9.93
N LYS A 233 -15.67 -11.51 -10.50
CA LYS A 233 -15.40 -11.68 -11.94
C LYS A 233 -16.62 -11.50 -12.86
N TYR A 234 -17.83 -11.45 -12.31
CA TYR A 234 -19.09 -11.28 -13.03
C TYR A 234 -19.75 -9.93 -12.76
N VAL A 235 -19.20 -9.11 -11.86
CA VAL A 235 -19.73 -7.77 -11.57
C VAL A 235 -18.75 -6.75 -12.13
N ASP A 236 -19.20 -5.99 -13.12
CA ASP A 236 -18.38 -4.96 -13.74
C ASP A 236 -18.13 -3.81 -12.76
N GLY A 237 -16.85 -3.54 -12.47
CA GLY A 237 -16.43 -2.44 -11.61
C GLY A 237 -15.41 -2.86 -10.56
N THR A 238 -15.34 -2.10 -9.47
CA THR A 238 -14.39 -2.32 -8.35
C THR A 238 -15.08 -2.55 -7.01
N GLN A 239 -16.41 -2.53 -6.98
CA GLN A 239 -17.24 -2.60 -5.79
C GLN A 239 -17.03 -3.94 -5.05
N CYS A 240 -16.86 -5.04 -5.78
CA CYS A 240 -16.64 -6.37 -5.20
C CYS A 240 -15.16 -6.70 -4.88
N SER A 241 -14.23 -5.77 -5.13
CA SER A 241 -12.78 -6.03 -5.03
C SER A 241 -12.28 -6.32 -3.60
N SER A 242 -12.97 -5.81 -2.59
CA SER A 242 -12.66 -6.07 -1.18
C SER A 242 -13.91 -5.97 -0.33
N LEU A 243 -13.86 -6.57 0.87
CA LEU A 243 -14.98 -6.49 1.82
C LEU A 243 -15.27 -5.05 2.25
N SER A 244 -14.23 -4.22 2.41
CA SER A 244 -14.40 -2.80 2.78
C SER A 244 -15.08 -2.03 1.66
N THR A 245 -14.51 -2.09 0.45
CA THR A 245 -15.06 -1.41 -0.73
C THR A 245 -16.49 -1.85 -1.02
N PHE A 246 -16.77 -3.14 -0.84
CA PHE A 246 -18.12 -3.66 -0.96
C PHE A 246 -19.04 -3.04 0.09
N THR A 247 -18.67 -3.07 1.37
CA THR A 247 -19.47 -2.47 2.45
C THR A 247 -19.72 -0.99 2.19
N ASP A 248 -18.70 -0.24 1.81
CA ASP A 248 -18.80 1.20 1.51
C ASP A 248 -19.69 1.48 0.29
N SER A 249 -19.78 0.55 -0.66
CA SER A 249 -20.67 0.68 -1.83
C SER A 249 -22.14 0.41 -1.53
N LEU A 250 -22.47 -0.17 -0.37
CA LEU A 250 -23.85 -0.52 -0.01
C LEU A 250 -24.55 0.57 0.81
N VAL A 251 -23.82 1.52 1.39
CA VAL A 251 -24.36 2.47 2.35
C VAL A 251 -23.84 3.88 2.13
N CYS A 252 -24.61 4.90 2.51
CA CYS A 252 -24.13 6.29 2.49
C CYS A 252 -22.99 6.52 3.50
N SER A 253 -23.04 5.84 4.64
CA SER A 253 -22.03 5.94 5.70
C SER A 253 -22.02 4.68 6.54
N THR A 254 -20.84 4.09 6.73
CA THR A 254 -20.65 2.91 7.59
C THR A 254 -20.67 3.22 9.09
N ASN A 255 -20.76 4.51 9.45
CA ASN A 255 -20.90 4.97 10.83
C ASN A 255 -22.34 5.38 11.19
N ASN A 256 -23.26 5.38 10.22
CA ASN A 256 -24.66 5.71 10.45
C ASN A 256 -25.48 4.45 10.70
N GLU A 257 -26.22 4.43 11.82
CA GLU A 257 -27.04 3.28 12.24
C GLU A 257 -28.12 2.93 11.20
N GLU A 258 -28.92 3.93 10.77
CA GLU A 258 -30.01 3.72 9.81
C GLU A 258 -29.52 3.11 8.48
N CYS A 259 -28.35 3.54 8.00
CA CYS A 259 -27.72 3.00 6.81
C CYS A 259 -27.34 1.53 7.01
N MET A 260 -26.66 1.21 8.12
CA MET A 260 -26.16 -0.13 8.39
C MET A 260 -27.27 -1.11 8.82
N PHE A 261 -28.42 -0.61 9.26
CA PHE A 261 -29.60 -1.40 9.60
C PHE A 261 -30.55 -1.56 8.40
N GLY A 262 -30.23 -0.98 7.24
CA GLY A 262 -31.07 -1.09 6.03
C GLY A 262 -32.32 -0.22 6.06
N CYS A 263 -32.42 0.76 6.96
CA CYS A 263 -33.57 1.65 7.10
C CYS A 263 -33.41 2.98 6.34
N CYS A 264 -32.21 3.28 5.82
CA CYS A 264 -31.96 4.53 5.11
C CYS A 264 -32.67 4.57 3.74
N SER A 265 -33.45 5.63 3.52
CA SER A 265 -34.20 5.84 2.27
C SER A 265 -33.31 6.12 1.05
N ILE A 266 -32.06 6.54 1.26
CA ILE A 266 -31.12 6.90 0.21
C ILE A 266 -30.38 5.66 -0.31
N CYS A 267 -29.80 4.84 0.59
CA CYS A 267 -28.97 3.70 0.18
C CYS A 267 -29.71 2.36 0.06
N LYS A 268 -31.03 2.33 0.26
CA LYS A 268 -31.83 1.09 0.13
C LYS A 268 -31.66 0.37 -1.22
N ASP A 269 -31.41 1.12 -2.29
CA ASP A 269 -31.29 0.60 -3.66
C ASP A 269 -29.83 0.44 -4.12
N PHE A 270 -28.85 0.84 -3.30
CA PHE A 270 -27.43 0.82 -3.68
C PHE A 270 -26.93 -0.57 -4.04
N PHE A 271 -27.45 -1.64 -3.44
CA PHE A 271 -27.09 -2.99 -3.89
C PHE A 271 -27.52 -3.24 -5.34
N SER A 272 -28.74 -2.83 -5.70
CA SER A 272 -29.26 -3.00 -7.05
C SER A 272 -28.43 -2.18 -8.04
N GLU A 273 -28.23 -0.89 -7.75
CA GLU A 273 -27.50 0.07 -8.60
C GLU A 273 -26.02 -0.29 -8.76
N ASN A 274 -25.34 -0.62 -7.66
CA ASN A 274 -23.88 -0.81 -7.65
C ASN A 274 -23.45 -2.23 -7.99
N ILE A 275 -24.31 -3.23 -7.75
CA ILE A 275 -23.97 -4.65 -7.93
C ILE A 275 -24.86 -5.29 -8.99
N GLN A 276 -26.17 -5.33 -8.77
CA GLN A 276 -27.10 -6.14 -9.57
C GLN A 276 -27.20 -5.66 -11.03
N GLU A 277 -27.22 -4.35 -11.27
CA GLU A 277 -27.25 -3.74 -12.61
C GLU A 277 -25.94 -3.93 -13.39
N ASN A 278 -24.83 -4.17 -12.69
CA ASN A 278 -23.51 -4.36 -13.29
C ASN A 278 -23.14 -5.85 -13.46
N VAL A 279 -24.12 -6.76 -13.31
CA VAL A 279 -23.88 -8.20 -13.49
C VAL A 279 -23.76 -8.54 -14.99
N SER A 280 -22.61 -9.04 -15.36
CA SER A 280 -22.32 -9.59 -16.68
C SER A 280 -22.51 -11.11 -16.70
N ASN A 281 -23.10 -11.63 -17.79
CA ASN A 281 -23.33 -13.07 -18.01
C ASN A 281 -24.18 -13.77 -16.93
N SER A 282 -25.28 -13.15 -16.50
CA SER A 282 -26.24 -13.60 -15.48
C SER A 282 -26.60 -15.10 -15.49
N ASN A 283 -26.83 -15.67 -16.67
CA ASN A 283 -27.20 -17.08 -16.84
C ASN A 283 -26.01 -18.06 -16.82
N SER A 284 -24.78 -17.56 -16.67
CA SER A 284 -23.60 -18.42 -16.62
C SER A 284 -23.60 -19.26 -15.35
N LYS A 285 -23.04 -20.46 -15.46
CA LYS A 285 -22.84 -21.32 -14.30
C LYS A 285 -21.69 -20.78 -13.44
N ILE A 286 -21.95 -20.65 -12.15
CA ILE A 286 -20.98 -20.28 -11.12
C ILE A 286 -21.01 -21.35 -10.02
N THR A 287 -19.85 -21.52 -9.39
CA THR A 287 -19.69 -22.32 -8.18
C THR A 287 -19.18 -21.39 -7.09
N TRP A 288 -19.78 -21.45 -5.90
CA TRP A 288 -19.37 -20.64 -4.75
C TRP A 288 -19.38 -21.46 -3.47
N SER A 289 -18.61 -21.01 -2.47
CA SER A 289 -18.55 -21.64 -1.15
C SER A 289 -19.25 -20.82 -0.07
N GLN A 290 -19.84 -21.49 0.91
CA GLN A 290 -20.28 -20.85 2.16
C GLN A 290 -20.25 -21.83 3.34
N TRP A 291 -20.09 -21.30 4.54
CA TRP A 291 -20.31 -22.03 5.78
C TRP A 291 -21.81 -22.12 6.08
N ALA A 292 -22.30 -23.33 6.23
CA ALA A 292 -23.69 -23.63 6.54
C ALA A 292 -23.78 -24.56 7.74
N ARG A 293 -24.85 -24.43 8.53
CA ARG A 293 -25.14 -25.35 9.63
C ARG A 293 -26.04 -26.47 9.13
N GLU A 294 -25.61 -27.71 9.29
CA GLU A 294 -26.39 -28.90 8.97
C GLU A 294 -26.15 -29.96 10.05
N ASN A 295 -27.22 -30.62 10.50
CA ASN A 295 -27.13 -31.65 11.55
C ASN A 295 -26.38 -31.20 12.82
N GLY A 296 -26.51 -29.92 13.18
CA GLY A 296 -25.86 -29.32 14.35
C GLY A 296 -24.37 -28.98 14.16
N ARG A 297 -23.76 -29.29 13.00
CA ARG A 297 -22.37 -28.95 12.68
C ARG A 297 -22.30 -27.85 11.63
N VAL A 298 -21.26 -27.02 11.72
CA VAL A 298 -20.99 -25.95 10.75
C VAL A 298 -19.91 -26.44 9.80
N GLU A 299 -20.26 -26.57 8.53
CA GLU A 299 -19.37 -27.10 7.50
C GLU A 299 -19.31 -26.14 6.31
N LYS A 300 -18.15 -26.11 5.65
CA LYS A 300 -17.97 -25.35 4.42
C LYS A 300 -18.47 -26.19 3.26
N LYS A 301 -19.52 -25.70 2.60
CA LYS A 301 -20.15 -26.36 1.46
C LYS A 301 -19.93 -25.58 0.18
N GLU A 302 -19.87 -26.33 -0.90
CA GLU A 302 -19.84 -25.81 -2.26
C GLU A 302 -21.25 -25.88 -2.86
N PHE A 303 -21.67 -24.79 -3.49
CA PHE A 303 -22.95 -24.63 -4.17
C PHE A 303 -22.67 -24.30 -5.63
N SER A 304 -23.56 -24.73 -6.52
CA SER A 304 -23.47 -24.41 -7.94
C SER A 304 -24.83 -23.98 -8.48
N GLY A 305 -24.84 -22.95 -9.31
CA GLY A 305 -26.06 -22.34 -9.82
C GLY A 305 -25.76 -21.32 -10.91
N SER A 306 -26.73 -20.47 -11.22
CA SER A 306 -26.51 -19.31 -12.10
C SER A 306 -25.85 -18.14 -11.34
N VAL A 307 -25.27 -17.18 -12.07
CA VAL A 307 -24.75 -15.96 -11.46
C VAL A 307 -25.88 -15.19 -10.75
N ASP A 308 -27.08 -15.15 -11.34
CA ASP A 308 -28.25 -14.51 -10.71
C ASP A 308 -28.65 -15.18 -9.39
N GLU A 309 -28.62 -16.51 -9.31
CA GLU A 309 -28.89 -17.23 -8.06
C GLU A 309 -27.85 -16.90 -6.99
N ALA A 310 -26.57 -16.80 -7.37
CA ALA A 310 -25.51 -16.37 -6.46
C ALA A 310 -25.70 -14.91 -5.99
N ILE A 311 -26.12 -14.01 -6.87
CA ILE A 311 -26.39 -12.60 -6.55
C ILE A 311 -27.60 -12.45 -5.62
N LEU A 312 -28.68 -13.22 -5.84
CA LEU A 312 -29.83 -13.25 -4.95
C LEU A 312 -29.47 -13.80 -3.57
N MET A 313 -28.69 -14.89 -3.52
CA MET A 313 -28.14 -15.41 -2.28
C MET A 313 -27.26 -14.37 -1.58
N PHE A 314 -26.48 -13.62 -2.34
CA PHE A 314 -25.64 -12.57 -1.81
C PHE A 314 -26.49 -11.44 -1.18
N LYS A 315 -27.51 -10.95 -1.89
CA LYS A 315 -28.47 -9.95 -1.39
C LYS A 315 -29.10 -10.37 -0.06
N SER A 316 -29.50 -11.63 0.07
CA SER A 316 -30.15 -12.16 1.29
C SER A 316 -29.28 -12.09 2.55
N LYS A 317 -27.94 -11.98 2.40
CA LYS A 317 -27.01 -11.94 3.53
C LYS A 317 -26.63 -10.52 3.94
N ILE A 318 -26.94 -9.52 3.13
CA ILE A 318 -26.40 -8.16 3.30
C ILE A 318 -26.94 -7.49 4.56
N GLU A 319 -28.24 -7.57 4.79
CA GLU A 319 -28.87 -6.92 5.96
C GLU A 319 -28.24 -7.40 7.28
N PHE A 320 -28.18 -8.72 7.48
CA PHE A 320 -27.53 -9.31 8.65
C PHE A 320 -26.03 -9.01 8.72
N PHE A 321 -25.35 -8.97 7.58
CA PHE A 321 -23.94 -8.63 7.52
C PHE A 321 -23.68 -7.19 7.95
N LEU A 322 -24.41 -6.21 7.40
CA LEU A 322 -24.25 -4.79 7.74
C LEU A 322 -24.60 -4.55 9.21
N PHE A 323 -25.72 -5.09 9.67
CA PHE A 323 -26.12 -5.03 11.08
C PHE A 323 -25.00 -5.57 11.99
N HIS A 324 -24.49 -6.76 11.69
CA HIS A 324 -23.41 -7.38 12.47
C HIS A 324 -22.12 -6.54 12.44
N VAL A 325 -21.74 -5.97 11.29
CA VAL A 325 -20.56 -5.10 11.17
C VAL A 325 -20.70 -3.88 12.07
N TYR A 326 -21.86 -3.21 12.05
CA TYR A 326 -22.10 -2.02 12.86
C TYR A 326 -22.09 -2.33 14.36
N ILE A 327 -22.89 -3.31 14.79
CA ILE A 327 -22.97 -3.71 16.20
C ILE A 327 -21.60 -4.11 16.74
N LYS A 328 -20.83 -4.91 15.99
CA LYS A 328 -19.47 -5.30 16.40
C LYS A 328 -18.56 -4.09 16.61
N ARG A 329 -18.62 -3.09 15.71
CA ARG A 329 -17.80 -1.88 15.82
C ARG A 329 -18.20 -1.03 17.01
N GLU A 330 -19.50 -0.80 17.21
CA GLU A 330 -20.00 -0.03 18.35
C GLU A 330 -19.73 -0.72 19.69
N GLN A 331 -19.90 -2.04 19.77
CA GLN A 331 -19.50 -2.83 20.94
C GLN A 331 -18.01 -2.69 21.24
N SER A 332 -17.15 -2.77 20.22
CA SER A 332 -15.71 -2.59 20.41
C SER A 332 -15.35 -1.19 20.90
N LYS A 333 -15.95 -0.13 20.31
CA LYS A 333 -15.74 1.25 20.75
C LYS A 333 -16.19 1.46 22.19
N TYR A 334 -17.37 0.94 22.53
CA TYR A 334 -17.93 1.04 23.87
C TYR A 334 -17.08 0.27 24.90
N PHE A 335 -16.58 -0.91 24.54
CA PHE A 335 -15.67 -1.68 25.39
C PHE A 335 -14.35 -0.95 25.67
N GLU A 336 -13.72 -0.34 24.65
CA GLU A 336 -12.51 0.47 24.83
C GLU A 336 -12.77 1.69 25.72
N LYS A 337 -13.94 2.34 25.58
CA LYS A 337 -14.37 3.42 26.47
C LYS A 337 -14.47 2.92 27.91
N LEU A 338 -15.17 1.80 28.14
CA LEU A 338 -15.34 1.23 29.48
C LEU A 338 -14.01 0.87 30.15
N LYS A 339 -13.00 0.41 29.41
CA LYS A 339 -11.65 0.14 29.95
C LYS A 339 -11.03 1.39 30.59
N THR A 340 -11.36 2.58 30.09
CA THR A 340 -10.82 3.86 30.60
C THR A 340 -11.64 4.49 31.73
N GLU A 341 -12.89 4.05 31.91
CA GLU A 341 -13.86 4.60 32.89
C GLU A 341 -13.95 3.74 34.17
N VAL A 342 -13.04 2.78 34.32
CA VAL A 342 -12.97 1.92 35.51
C VAL A 342 -12.61 2.75 36.74
N ILE A 343 -13.41 2.64 37.80
CA ILE A 343 -13.20 3.29 39.10
C ILE A 343 -13.26 2.24 40.22
N ASP A 344 -13.03 2.64 41.47
CA ASP A 344 -13.01 1.69 42.60
C ASP A 344 -14.37 1.01 42.83
N GLU A 345 -15.46 1.68 42.45
CA GLU A 345 -16.85 1.19 42.58
C GLU A 345 -17.38 0.47 41.33
N LYS A 346 -16.69 0.58 40.19
CA LYS A 346 -17.15 0.07 38.90
C LYS A 346 -16.01 -0.59 38.15
N ILE A 347 -16.17 -1.88 37.91
CA ILE A 347 -15.23 -2.70 37.14
C ILE A 347 -15.75 -3.00 35.73
N LEU A 348 -14.85 -3.51 34.90
CA LEU A 348 -15.20 -4.13 33.63
C LEU A 348 -14.84 -5.62 33.69
N LEU A 349 -15.82 -6.48 33.39
CA LEU A 349 -15.66 -7.92 33.32
C LEU A 349 -15.86 -8.37 31.87
N GLN A 350 -14.82 -8.93 31.26
CA GLN A 350 -14.92 -9.65 29.98
C GLN A 350 -14.94 -11.14 30.27
N VAL A 351 -15.86 -11.86 29.64
CA VAL A 351 -15.95 -13.31 29.72
C VAL A 351 -15.99 -13.93 28.33
N ASP A 352 -15.46 -15.14 28.20
CA ASP A 352 -15.51 -15.92 26.95
C ASP A 352 -15.27 -17.41 27.25
N PHE A 353 -15.63 -18.28 26.30
CA PHE A 353 -15.20 -19.68 26.31
C PHE A 353 -13.92 -19.83 25.50
N ALA A 354 -12.90 -20.43 26.10
CA ALA A 354 -11.73 -20.86 25.34
C ALA A 354 -12.05 -22.09 24.49
N GLU A 355 -11.12 -22.44 23.59
CA GLU A 355 -11.17 -23.72 22.90
C GLU A 355 -11.19 -24.87 23.91
N ASN A 356 -12.00 -25.90 23.62
CA ASN A 356 -12.06 -27.09 24.46
C ASN A 356 -10.67 -27.73 24.56
N PHE A 357 -10.19 -27.87 25.79
CA PHE A 357 -8.91 -28.47 26.07
C PHE A 357 -9.05 -29.99 26.06
N ASN A 358 -8.37 -30.66 25.13
CA ASN A 358 -8.31 -32.10 25.12
C ASN A 358 -7.27 -32.58 26.13
N MET A 359 -7.73 -33.29 27.16
CA MET A 359 -6.84 -33.93 28.13
C MET A 359 -6.13 -35.10 27.45
N LYS A 360 -4.80 -35.04 27.42
CA LYS A 360 -3.92 -36.08 26.88
C LYS A 360 -2.93 -36.53 27.94
N GLU A 361 -2.66 -37.83 27.99
CA GLU A 361 -1.61 -38.37 28.84
C GLU A 361 -0.26 -38.30 28.13
N GLN A 362 0.83 -38.10 28.87
CA GLN A 362 2.16 -37.88 28.30
C GLN A 362 2.63 -39.09 27.45
N ASP A 363 2.29 -40.30 27.90
CA ASP A 363 2.66 -41.57 27.26
C ASP A 363 1.40 -42.32 26.77
N GLU A 364 0.42 -41.61 26.19
CA GLU A 364 -0.81 -42.22 25.67
C GLU A 364 -0.53 -43.18 24.49
N ILE A 365 -1.10 -44.39 24.54
CA ILE A 365 -1.00 -45.34 23.42
C ILE A 365 -1.72 -44.78 22.18
N GLN A 366 -1.29 -45.19 20.97
CA GLN A 366 -1.82 -44.64 19.71
C GLN A 366 -3.36 -44.74 19.59
N SER A 367 -3.98 -45.80 20.12
CA SER A 367 -5.44 -45.97 20.11
C SER A 367 -6.17 -44.99 21.04
N ALA A 368 -5.53 -44.55 22.12
CA ALA A 368 -6.10 -43.57 23.06
C ALA A 368 -6.10 -42.15 22.49
N HIS A 369 -5.22 -41.84 21.54
CA HIS A 369 -5.11 -40.52 20.90
C HIS A 369 -6.42 -39.99 20.30
N TRP A 370 -7.29 -40.90 19.85
CA TRP A 370 -8.59 -40.58 19.25
C TRP A 370 -9.74 -40.54 20.26
N ASN A 371 -9.49 -40.93 21.52
CA ASN A 371 -10.49 -41.03 22.57
C ASN A 371 -10.25 -39.99 23.69
N THR A 372 -10.03 -38.73 23.29
CA THR A 372 -9.78 -37.64 24.23
C THR A 372 -11.08 -37.13 24.84
N LYS A 373 -11.09 -36.94 26.17
CA LYS A 373 -12.17 -36.21 26.85
C LYS A 373 -11.91 -34.71 26.75
N PRO A 374 -12.78 -33.94 26.07
CA PRO A 374 -12.62 -32.49 26.02
C PRO A 374 -13.03 -31.87 27.35
N LEU A 375 -12.39 -30.77 27.70
CA LEU A 375 -12.69 -29.94 28.87
C LEU A 375 -13.03 -28.53 28.37
N SER A 376 -14.22 -28.04 28.69
CA SER A 376 -14.56 -26.64 28.44
C SER A 376 -13.82 -25.76 29.44
N ILE A 377 -13.38 -24.57 29.02
CA ILE A 377 -12.73 -23.61 29.91
C ILE A 377 -13.44 -22.27 29.74
N PHE A 378 -14.16 -21.85 30.77
CA PHE A 378 -14.72 -20.51 30.86
C PHE A 378 -13.64 -19.55 31.35
N THR A 379 -13.35 -18.52 30.57
CA THR A 379 -12.33 -17.53 30.88
C THR A 379 -12.96 -16.20 31.22
N ALA A 380 -12.34 -15.48 32.15
CA ALA A 380 -12.76 -14.14 32.50
C ALA A 380 -11.56 -13.25 32.79
N PHE A 381 -11.70 -11.95 32.49
CA PHE A 381 -10.73 -10.94 32.85
C PHE A 381 -11.44 -9.75 33.48
N VAL A 382 -10.92 -9.30 34.62
CA VAL A 382 -11.43 -8.16 35.38
C VAL A 382 -10.46 -7.00 35.24
N TRP A 383 -10.93 -5.88 34.68
CA TRP A 383 -10.26 -4.59 34.80
C TRP A 383 -10.81 -3.87 36.03
N SER A 384 -9.93 -3.57 36.97
CA SER A 384 -10.18 -2.65 38.09
C SER A 384 -9.09 -1.59 38.12
N LYS A 385 -9.35 -0.47 38.79
CA LYS A 385 -8.44 0.69 38.87
C LYS A 385 -7.07 0.31 39.45
N ASN A 386 -7.05 -0.53 40.48
CA ASN A 386 -5.82 -0.86 41.22
C ASN A 386 -5.31 -2.29 40.94
N LYS A 387 -6.18 -3.23 40.58
CA LYS A 387 -5.83 -4.65 40.45
C LYS A 387 -6.62 -5.37 39.36
N SER A 388 -5.98 -5.67 38.25
CA SER A 388 -6.59 -6.55 37.24
C SER A 388 -6.22 -8.01 37.51
N PHE A 389 -7.15 -8.94 37.26
CA PHE A 389 -6.93 -10.37 37.42
C PHE A 389 -7.78 -11.18 36.45
N SER A 390 -7.42 -12.45 36.26
CA SER A 390 -8.05 -13.37 35.32
C SER A 390 -8.50 -14.66 35.98
N PHE A 391 -9.49 -15.31 35.36
CA PHE A 391 -10.02 -16.61 35.76
C PHE A 391 -9.97 -17.57 34.58
N ALA A 392 -9.76 -18.84 34.91
CA ALA A 392 -9.96 -19.98 34.01
C ALA A 392 -10.68 -21.06 34.80
N LEU A 393 -11.96 -21.28 34.49
CA LEU A 393 -12.84 -22.21 35.18
C LEU A 393 -13.07 -23.43 34.27
N PRO A 394 -12.39 -24.57 34.53
CA PRO A 394 -12.60 -25.78 33.76
C PRO A 394 -13.94 -26.44 34.11
N SER A 395 -14.60 -26.99 33.10
CA SER A 395 -15.85 -27.74 33.23
C SER A 395 -15.87 -28.94 32.30
N LEU A 396 -16.43 -30.05 32.78
CA LEU A 396 -16.74 -31.22 31.95
C LEU A 396 -18.00 -31.03 31.11
N ASP A 397 -18.78 -29.98 31.38
CA ASP A 397 -19.94 -29.59 30.59
C ASP A 397 -19.48 -28.80 29.35
N LEU A 398 -19.77 -29.34 28.16
CA LEU A 398 -19.35 -28.81 26.85
C LEU A 398 -20.49 -28.05 26.13
N THR A 399 -21.64 -27.85 26.78
CA THR A 399 -22.82 -27.24 26.15
C THR A 399 -22.63 -25.77 25.80
N HIS A 400 -21.70 -25.08 26.48
CA HIS A 400 -21.42 -23.64 26.31
C HIS A 400 -22.69 -22.79 26.37
N ASP A 401 -23.64 -23.19 27.21
CA ASP A 401 -24.92 -22.53 27.32
C ASP A 401 -24.95 -21.48 28.44
N LYS A 402 -26.11 -20.83 28.56
CA LYS A 402 -26.35 -19.81 29.58
C LYS A 402 -26.28 -20.35 31.02
N PHE A 403 -26.50 -21.65 31.24
CA PHE A 403 -26.47 -22.23 32.57
C PHE A 403 -25.03 -22.41 33.04
N VAL A 404 -24.15 -22.91 32.17
CA VAL A 404 -22.71 -22.99 32.43
C VAL A 404 -22.13 -21.59 32.66
N ALA A 405 -22.49 -20.62 31.81
CA ALA A 405 -22.05 -19.23 31.96
C ALA A 405 -22.52 -18.62 33.29
N ASN A 406 -23.78 -18.83 33.69
CA ASN A 406 -24.31 -18.35 34.96
C ASN A 406 -23.59 -18.99 36.17
N ALA A 407 -23.33 -20.30 36.13
CA ALA A 407 -22.60 -20.98 37.18
C ALA A 407 -21.18 -20.42 37.34
N ALA A 408 -20.47 -20.21 36.23
CA ALA A 408 -19.15 -19.60 36.21
C ALA A 408 -19.16 -18.16 36.74
N LEU A 409 -20.13 -17.35 36.29
CA LEU A 409 -20.29 -15.96 36.73
C LEU A 409 -20.53 -15.85 38.23
N LYS A 410 -21.34 -16.72 38.83
CA LYS A 410 -21.53 -16.75 40.29
C LYS A 410 -20.22 -16.93 41.05
N ILE A 411 -19.36 -17.85 40.61
CA ILE A 411 -18.05 -18.07 41.22
C ILE A 411 -17.17 -16.82 41.09
N ILE A 412 -17.17 -16.20 39.91
CA ILE A 412 -16.37 -15.01 39.62
C ILE A 412 -16.84 -13.80 40.45
N LEU A 413 -18.15 -13.53 40.49
CA LEU A 413 -18.72 -12.39 41.19
C LEU A 413 -18.48 -12.50 42.71
N ASN A 414 -18.70 -13.67 43.32
CA ASN A 414 -18.38 -13.89 44.74
C ASN A 414 -16.90 -13.60 45.05
N HIS A 415 -15.98 -13.96 44.14
CA HIS A 415 -14.56 -13.65 44.31
C HIS A 415 -14.27 -12.15 44.17
N ILE A 416 -14.93 -11.49 43.23
CA ILE A 416 -14.82 -10.04 43.01
C ILE A 416 -15.26 -9.29 44.27
N GLU A 417 -16.41 -9.63 44.85
CA GLU A 417 -16.90 -9.03 46.11
C GLU A 417 -15.90 -9.18 47.25
N THR A 418 -15.24 -10.33 47.34
CA THR A 418 -14.24 -10.59 48.40
C THR A 418 -12.96 -9.77 48.20
N VAL A 419 -12.50 -9.61 46.97
CA VAL A 419 -11.19 -8.97 46.65
C VAL A 419 -11.33 -7.46 46.41
N LEU A 420 -12.49 -7.01 45.96
CA LEU A 420 -12.80 -5.63 45.61
C LEU A 420 -14.12 -5.23 46.33
N PRO A 421 -14.11 -5.07 47.67
CA PRO A 421 -15.32 -4.86 48.46
C PRO A 421 -16.01 -3.51 48.23
N ASN A 422 -15.34 -2.58 47.54
CA ASN A 422 -15.92 -1.27 47.20
C ASN A 422 -16.73 -1.29 45.89
N VAL A 423 -16.70 -2.40 45.14
CA VAL A 423 -17.49 -2.53 43.91
C VAL A 423 -18.96 -2.60 44.29
N LEU A 424 -19.76 -1.72 43.68
CA LEU A 424 -21.21 -1.71 43.88
C LEU A 424 -21.88 -2.78 43.00
N GLU A 425 -22.91 -3.42 43.53
CA GLU A 425 -23.76 -4.39 42.80
C GLU A 425 -24.52 -3.77 41.61
#